data_AF-A0A1Y1VXG8-F1
#
_entry.id   AF-A0A1Y1VXG8-F1
#
_cell.length_a   1.000
_cell.length_b   1.000
_cell.length_c   1.000
_cell.angle_alpha   90.00
_cell.angle_beta   90.00
_cell.angle_gamma   90.00
#
_symmetry.space_group_name_H-M   'P 1'
#
loop_
_entity.id
_entity.type
_entity.pdbx_description
1 polymer ?
#
loop_
_entity_poly.entity_id
_entity_poly.type
_entity_poly.pdbx_seq_one_letter_code
_entity_poly.pdbx_strand_id
1 'polypeptide(L)'
;MIAALAKEMLDKALVPFGVVADIVGTGGDGWNTFNISTTSSLVAAAAGLRVAKHGSRASSSNCGSADLLESLGFALDYITPSDVATLLSEYKFCFLFASTFHPSMRYLAKTRRDLGFPTPFNVLGPLTNPVVPNRAVIGVHSKALGPVMAEALKILGHRNYAVVCGDENLDEISIAGDTHVWHLRESGNVDYYTINPERDFGVPTHPLTEAAGSTLEENKATLQRLLGNKLIDGDVAIRDFVLAQSMKEGAEIARHTIEPHRR
;
A
#
# COMPACT_ATOMS: atom_id res chain seq x y z
N MET A 1 14.83 -17.66 -2.28
CA MET A 1 13.53 -18.29 -1.93
C MET A 1 12.35 -17.34 -2.18
N ILE A 2 12.25 -16.19 -1.49
CA ILE A 2 11.13 -15.23 -1.66
C ILE A 2 10.86 -14.87 -3.12
N ALA A 3 11.90 -14.42 -3.85
CA ALA A 3 11.78 -14.09 -5.28
C ALA A 3 11.28 -15.27 -6.13
N ALA A 4 11.71 -16.51 -5.84
CA ALA A 4 11.28 -17.67 -6.60
C ALA A 4 9.79 -17.98 -6.37
N LEU A 5 9.31 -17.87 -5.12
CA LEU A 5 7.90 -18.04 -4.80
C LEU A 5 7.04 -16.94 -5.44
N ALA A 6 7.48 -15.68 -5.36
CA ALA A 6 6.79 -14.56 -5.97
C ALA A 6 6.70 -14.72 -7.49
N LYS A 7 7.80 -15.13 -8.14
CA LYS A 7 7.83 -15.42 -9.58
C LYS A 7 6.81 -16.49 -9.97
N GLU A 8 6.79 -17.61 -9.24
CA GLU A 8 5.85 -18.71 -9.51
C GLU A 8 4.38 -18.28 -9.36
N MET A 9 4.08 -17.37 -8.42
CA MET A 9 2.75 -16.79 -8.27
C MET A 9 2.41 -15.83 -9.42
N LEU A 10 3.35 -14.96 -9.80
CA LEU A 10 3.18 -14.01 -10.90
C LEU A 10 2.96 -14.73 -12.23
N ASP A 11 3.77 -15.72 -12.58
CA ASP A 11 3.71 -16.47 -13.84
C ASP A 11 2.30 -17.07 -14.11
N LYS A 12 1.48 -17.25 -13.07
CA LYS A 12 0.10 -17.76 -13.13
C LYS A 12 -1.00 -16.71 -13.07
N ALA A 13 -0.65 -15.46 -12.76
CA ALA A 13 -1.60 -14.39 -12.45
C ALA A 13 -1.44 -13.14 -13.32
N LEU A 14 -0.42 -13.04 -14.17
CA LEU A 14 -0.11 -11.82 -14.92
C LEU A 14 -1.30 -11.29 -15.73
N VAL A 15 -1.54 -9.99 -15.58
CA VAL A 15 -2.51 -9.21 -16.35
C VAL A 15 -1.77 -8.01 -16.95
N PRO A 16 -1.29 -8.11 -18.20
CA PRO A 16 -0.52 -7.04 -18.82
C PRO A 16 -1.31 -5.72 -18.91
N PHE A 17 -0.67 -4.63 -18.50
CA PHE A 17 -1.20 -3.28 -18.63
C PHE A 17 -0.04 -2.29 -18.79
N GLY A 18 -0.37 -1.05 -19.17
CA GLY A 18 0.59 0.05 -19.27
C GLY A 18 1.10 0.54 -17.90
N VAL A 19 1.45 1.83 -17.83
CA VAL A 19 2.09 2.39 -16.64
C VAL A 19 1.14 2.46 -15.44
N VAL A 20 1.48 1.78 -14.34
CA VAL A 20 0.75 1.84 -13.06
C VAL A 20 1.68 1.93 -11.85
N ALA A 21 1.12 2.34 -10.73
CA ALA A 21 1.76 2.31 -9.42
C ALA A 21 0.99 1.42 -8.42
N ASP A 22 1.65 1.06 -7.32
CA ASP A 22 1.05 0.41 -6.16
C ASP A 22 1.59 1.02 -4.84
N ILE A 23 0.76 1.02 -3.81
CA ILE A 23 1.14 1.42 -2.44
C ILE A 23 0.61 0.32 -1.54
N VAL A 24 1.49 -0.47 -0.94
CA VAL A 24 1.09 -1.71 -0.25
C VAL A 24 2.08 -2.06 0.86
N GLY A 25 1.59 -2.66 1.94
CA GLY A 25 2.41 -3.13 3.04
C GLY A 25 2.35 -4.65 3.18
N THR A 26 3.30 -5.22 3.93
CA THR A 26 3.23 -6.62 4.36
C THR A 26 2.12 -6.88 5.37
N GLY A 27 1.65 -5.83 6.05
CA GLY A 27 0.87 -5.88 7.27
C GLY A 27 1.65 -6.47 8.45
N GLY A 28 0.97 -6.62 9.58
CA GLY A 28 1.51 -7.32 10.75
C GLY A 28 2.49 -6.52 11.61
N ASP A 29 2.48 -5.19 11.49
CA ASP A 29 3.27 -4.26 12.29
C ASP A 29 2.78 -4.09 13.74
N GLY A 30 1.52 -4.45 14.01
CA GLY A 30 0.89 -4.36 15.33
C GLY A 30 0.39 -2.97 15.72
N TRP A 31 0.53 -1.97 14.85
CA TRP A 31 0.09 -0.60 15.14
C TRP A 31 -1.40 -0.38 14.92
N ASN A 32 -2.05 -1.23 14.12
CA ASN A 32 -3.48 -1.15 13.79
C ASN A 32 -3.87 0.29 13.38
N THR A 33 -3.07 0.90 12.51
CA THR A 33 -3.34 2.23 11.97
C THR A 33 -4.58 2.20 11.07
N PHE A 34 -5.07 3.39 10.74
CA PHE A 34 -6.07 3.56 9.69
C PHE A 34 -5.60 2.92 8.36
N ASN A 35 -6.50 2.71 7.40
CA ASN A 35 -6.18 2.14 6.09
C ASN A 35 -5.43 3.15 5.19
N ILE A 36 -4.20 3.49 5.60
CA ILE A 36 -3.36 4.55 5.03
C ILE A 36 -2.99 4.25 3.59
N SER A 37 -2.38 3.09 3.29
CA SER A 37 -2.05 2.75 1.91
C SER A 37 -3.27 2.71 0.97
N THR A 38 -4.45 2.30 1.45
CA THR A 38 -5.69 2.30 0.62
C THR A 38 -6.13 3.71 0.29
N THR A 39 -6.16 4.57 1.30
CA THR A 39 -6.55 5.97 1.13
C THR A 39 -5.55 6.73 0.26
N SER A 40 -4.26 6.47 0.46
CA SER A 40 -3.18 7.02 -0.37
C SER A 40 -3.27 6.58 -1.83
N SER A 41 -3.64 5.33 -2.10
CA SER A 41 -3.89 4.86 -3.46
C SER A 41 -5.05 5.58 -4.14
N LEU A 42 -6.14 5.87 -3.40
CA LEU A 42 -7.28 6.63 -3.94
C LEU A 42 -6.90 8.08 -4.21
N VAL A 43 -6.16 8.73 -3.31
CA VAL A 43 -5.66 10.10 -3.50
C VAL A 43 -4.70 10.17 -4.69
N ALA A 44 -3.78 9.21 -4.83
CA ALA A 44 -2.88 9.13 -5.98
C ALA A 44 -3.64 8.96 -7.31
N ALA A 45 -4.71 8.14 -7.32
CA ALA A 45 -5.55 7.96 -8.50
C ALA A 45 -6.32 9.23 -8.87
N ALA A 46 -6.90 9.91 -7.87
CA ALA A 46 -7.56 11.20 -8.05
C ALA A 46 -6.59 12.28 -8.57
N ALA A 47 -5.32 12.22 -8.15
CA ALA A 47 -4.26 13.08 -8.65
C ALA A 47 -3.78 12.75 -10.08
N GLY A 48 -4.29 11.66 -10.65
CA GLY A 48 -4.12 11.31 -12.05
C GLY A 48 -3.15 10.16 -12.34
N LEU A 49 -2.55 9.56 -11.33
CA LEU A 49 -1.78 8.32 -11.48
C LEU A 49 -2.72 7.15 -11.73
N ARG A 50 -2.28 6.14 -12.48
CA ARG A 50 -3.00 4.86 -12.52
C ARG A 50 -2.49 3.99 -11.38
N VAL A 51 -3.38 3.53 -10.51
CA VAL A 51 -3.03 2.75 -9.33
C VAL A 51 -3.73 1.39 -9.40
N ALA A 52 -2.92 0.34 -9.54
CA ALA A 52 -3.39 -1.04 -9.51
C ALA A 52 -3.05 -1.60 -8.12
N LYS A 53 -3.91 -1.35 -7.13
CA LYS A 53 -3.63 -1.68 -5.73
C LYS A 53 -3.86 -3.17 -5.49
N HIS A 54 -2.84 -3.92 -5.11
CA HIS A 54 -3.01 -5.31 -4.69
C HIS A 54 -3.33 -5.39 -3.19
N GLY A 55 -4.31 -6.21 -2.80
CA GLY A 55 -4.71 -6.28 -1.41
C GLY A 55 -5.58 -7.49 -1.07
N SER A 56 -5.79 -7.70 0.23
CA SER A 56 -6.63 -8.76 0.76
C SER A 56 -7.52 -8.24 1.89
N ARG A 57 -8.34 -9.13 2.47
CA ARG A 57 -9.08 -8.87 3.70
C ARG A 57 -8.12 -8.84 4.89
N ALA A 58 -8.53 -8.19 5.97
CA ALA A 58 -7.73 -8.17 7.20
C ALA A 58 -7.51 -9.60 7.71
N SER A 59 -6.26 -9.91 8.08
CA SER A 59 -5.94 -11.12 8.85
C SER A 59 -5.86 -10.85 10.36
N SER A 60 -5.63 -9.60 10.76
CA SER A 60 -5.32 -9.22 12.14
C SER A 60 -5.74 -7.80 12.56
N SER A 61 -6.12 -6.92 11.63
CA SER A 61 -6.61 -5.57 11.94
C SER A 61 -8.14 -5.54 12.09
N ASN A 62 -8.65 -4.49 12.73
CA ASN A 62 -10.09 -4.27 12.91
C ASN A 62 -10.82 -4.02 11.57
N CYS A 63 -10.12 -3.49 10.57
CA CYS A 63 -10.66 -3.13 9.26
C CYS A 63 -9.60 -3.35 8.16
N GLY A 64 -9.88 -4.25 7.23
CA GLY A 64 -9.01 -4.50 6.08
C GLY A 64 -9.28 -3.54 4.92
N SER A 65 -8.33 -3.47 3.99
CA SER A 65 -8.46 -2.65 2.78
C SER A 65 -9.66 -3.05 1.92
N ALA A 66 -9.90 -4.36 1.77
CA ALA A 66 -11.05 -4.88 1.05
C ALA A 66 -12.36 -4.52 1.75
N ASP A 67 -12.43 -4.69 3.08
CA ASP A 67 -13.63 -4.42 3.87
C ASP A 67 -14.03 -2.94 3.79
N LEU A 68 -13.04 -2.03 3.87
CA LEU A 68 -13.26 -0.59 3.70
C LEU A 68 -13.80 -0.24 2.31
N LEU A 69 -13.21 -0.80 1.25
CA LEU A 69 -13.65 -0.52 -0.12
C LEU A 69 -15.06 -1.08 -0.40
N GLU A 70 -15.37 -2.29 0.08
CA GLU A 70 -16.72 -2.86 -0.03
C GLU A 70 -17.76 -2.01 0.71
N SER A 71 -17.41 -1.45 1.86
CA SER A 71 -18.30 -0.55 2.60
C SER A 71 -18.63 0.74 1.81
N LEU A 72 -17.79 1.11 0.84
CA LEU A 72 -18.02 2.20 -0.12
C LEU A 72 -18.80 1.77 -1.38
N GLY A 73 -19.15 0.49 -1.49
CA GLY A 73 -19.92 -0.07 -2.61
C GLY A 73 -19.08 -0.74 -3.70
N PHE A 74 -17.77 -0.96 -3.48
CA PHE A 74 -16.95 -1.69 -4.44
C PHE A 74 -17.34 -3.18 -4.46
N ALA A 75 -17.65 -3.70 -5.65
CA ALA A 75 -17.99 -5.11 -5.85
C ALA A 75 -16.74 -5.96 -6.14
N LEU A 76 -15.82 -6.04 -5.15
CA LEU A 76 -14.46 -6.56 -5.35
C LEU A 76 -14.40 -8.01 -5.88
N ASP A 77 -15.30 -8.87 -5.42
CA ASP A 77 -15.37 -10.28 -5.85
C ASP A 77 -15.76 -10.45 -7.33
N TYR A 78 -16.34 -9.42 -7.95
CA TYR A 78 -16.78 -9.45 -9.35
C TYR A 78 -15.72 -8.91 -10.32
N ILE A 79 -14.63 -8.33 -9.82
CA ILE A 79 -13.56 -7.79 -10.66
C ILE A 79 -12.68 -8.94 -11.14
N THR A 80 -12.69 -9.21 -12.44
CA THR A 80 -11.89 -10.26 -13.08
C THR A 80 -10.67 -9.67 -13.80
N PRO A 81 -9.68 -10.51 -14.19
CA PRO A 81 -8.55 -10.07 -15.01
C PRO A 81 -8.94 -9.29 -16.27
N SER A 82 -10.07 -9.62 -16.92
CA SER A 82 -10.53 -8.92 -18.11
C SER A 82 -11.03 -7.50 -17.85
N ASP A 83 -11.45 -7.18 -16.62
CA ASP A 83 -12.00 -5.85 -16.28
C ASP A 83 -10.89 -4.83 -15.99
N VAL A 84 -9.71 -5.30 -15.61
CA VAL A 84 -8.58 -4.48 -15.12
C VAL A 84 -8.22 -3.36 -16.10
N ALA A 85 -8.12 -3.69 -17.40
CA ALA A 85 -7.71 -2.71 -18.40
C ALA A 85 -8.72 -1.57 -18.55
N THR A 86 -10.02 -1.89 -18.50
CA THR A 86 -11.11 -0.91 -18.54
C THR A 86 -11.10 -0.04 -17.28
N LEU A 87 -11.06 -0.67 -16.11
CA LEU A 87 -11.10 0.04 -14.82
C LEU A 87 -9.94 1.01 -14.66
N LEU A 88 -8.71 0.59 -14.99
CA LEU A 88 -7.53 1.45 -14.92
C LEU A 88 -7.52 2.55 -15.99
N SER A 89 -8.17 2.34 -17.14
CA SER A 89 -8.23 3.35 -18.20
C SER A 89 -9.26 4.43 -17.88
N GLU A 90 -10.42 4.05 -17.33
CA GLU A 90 -11.54 4.94 -17.06
C GLU A 90 -11.43 5.63 -15.70
N TYR A 91 -11.15 4.85 -14.63
CA TYR A 91 -11.18 5.34 -13.25
C TYR A 91 -9.79 5.57 -12.65
N LYS A 92 -8.73 5.16 -13.35
CA LYS A 92 -7.33 5.21 -12.88
C LYS A 92 -7.05 4.44 -11.59
N PHE A 93 -8.02 3.73 -11.05
CA PHE A 93 -7.89 2.91 -9.86
C PHE A 93 -8.51 1.54 -10.11
N CYS A 94 -7.79 0.49 -9.73
CA CYS A 94 -8.33 -0.87 -9.69
C CYS A 94 -7.78 -1.58 -8.46
N PHE A 95 -8.67 -2.16 -7.67
CA PHE A 95 -8.27 -3.00 -6.54
C PHE A 95 -8.21 -4.46 -6.99
N LEU A 96 -7.02 -5.05 -6.93
CA LEU A 96 -6.75 -6.42 -7.32
C LEU A 96 -6.90 -7.30 -6.08
N PHE A 97 -8.07 -7.90 -5.90
CA PHE A 97 -8.35 -8.69 -4.71
C PHE A 97 -7.61 -10.03 -4.76
N ALA A 98 -6.73 -10.27 -3.78
CA ALA A 98 -5.80 -11.39 -3.80
C ALA A 98 -6.46 -12.77 -3.94
N SER A 99 -7.67 -12.98 -3.40
CA SER A 99 -8.40 -14.25 -3.57
C SER A 99 -8.86 -14.50 -5.01
N THR A 100 -9.14 -13.43 -5.76
CA THR A 100 -9.55 -13.52 -7.17
C THR A 100 -8.35 -13.76 -8.08
N PHE A 101 -7.25 -13.04 -7.83
CA PHE A 101 -6.07 -13.09 -8.70
C PHE A 101 -5.05 -14.18 -8.31
N HIS A 102 -5.09 -14.68 -7.08
CA HIS A 102 -4.24 -15.79 -6.61
C HIS A 102 -5.09 -16.94 -6.02
N PRO A 103 -6.03 -17.53 -6.78
CA PRO A 103 -7.00 -18.49 -6.25
C PRO A 103 -6.35 -19.75 -5.65
N SER A 104 -5.17 -20.15 -6.14
CA SER A 104 -4.42 -21.29 -5.60
C SER A 104 -3.93 -21.08 -4.16
N MET A 105 -3.88 -19.84 -3.67
CA MET A 105 -3.51 -19.56 -2.27
C MET A 105 -4.52 -20.12 -1.26
N ARG A 106 -5.75 -20.42 -1.69
CA ARG A 106 -6.77 -21.07 -0.85
C ARG A 106 -6.32 -22.43 -0.31
N TYR A 107 -5.50 -23.16 -1.07
CA TYR A 107 -4.98 -24.47 -0.66
C TYR A 107 -3.97 -24.37 0.50
N LEU A 108 -3.33 -23.20 0.66
CA LEU A 108 -2.37 -22.94 1.74
C LEU A 108 -3.03 -22.30 2.97
N ALA A 109 -4.27 -21.80 2.84
CA ALA A 109 -4.92 -21.02 3.89
C ALA A 109 -5.08 -21.79 5.21
N LYS A 110 -5.48 -23.07 5.14
CA LYS A 110 -5.60 -23.93 6.33
C LYS A 110 -4.23 -24.15 6.99
N THR A 111 -3.24 -24.60 6.21
CA THR A 111 -1.89 -24.86 6.72
C THR A 111 -1.27 -23.63 7.36
N ARG A 112 -1.42 -22.45 6.75
CA ARG A 112 -0.91 -21.19 7.31
C ARG A 112 -1.57 -20.84 8.65
N ARG A 113 -2.88 -21.07 8.79
CA ARG A 113 -3.57 -20.89 10.09
C ARG A 113 -3.09 -21.89 11.13
N ASP A 114 -2.95 -23.16 10.76
CA ASP A 114 -2.53 -24.22 11.67
C ASP A 114 -1.09 -24.01 12.18
N LEU A 115 -0.21 -23.40 11.38
CA LEU A 115 1.16 -23.07 11.80
C LEU A 115 1.19 -21.98 12.87
N GLY A 116 0.34 -20.95 12.79
CA GLY A 116 0.24 -19.90 13.81
C GLY A 116 1.46 -18.98 13.95
N PHE A 117 2.49 -19.10 13.10
CA PHE A 117 3.67 -18.24 13.09
C PHE A 117 3.96 -17.65 11.69
N PRO A 118 4.67 -16.50 11.59
CA PRO A 118 5.00 -15.89 10.30
C PRO A 118 5.86 -16.79 9.40
N THR A 119 5.52 -16.85 8.12
CA THR A 119 6.25 -17.62 7.09
C THR A 119 6.68 -16.70 5.96
N PRO A 120 7.51 -17.13 5.00
CA PRO A 120 7.80 -16.34 3.81
C PRO A 120 6.56 -15.88 3.04
N PHE A 121 5.42 -16.58 3.14
CA PHE A 121 4.16 -16.17 2.53
C PHE A 121 3.57 -14.87 3.09
N ASN A 122 3.99 -14.43 4.27
CA ASN A 122 3.55 -13.16 4.86
C ASN A 122 4.09 -11.94 4.11
N VAL A 123 5.22 -12.08 3.40
CA VAL A 123 5.85 -10.96 2.67
C VAL A 123 5.67 -11.05 1.15
N LEU A 124 4.96 -12.07 0.65
CA LEU A 124 4.77 -12.24 -0.80
C LEU A 124 3.74 -11.28 -1.40
N GLY A 125 2.73 -10.85 -0.63
CA GLY A 125 1.63 -10.02 -1.15
C GLY A 125 2.09 -8.80 -1.95
N PRO A 126 3.00 -7.98 -1.42
CA PRO A 126 3.59 -6.84 -2.15
C PRO A 126 4.39 -7.20 -3.41
N LEU A 127 4.91 -8.42 -3.51
CA LEU A 127 5.74 -8.88 -4.64
C LEU A 127 4.94 -9.56 -5.75
N THR A 128 3.65 -9.81 -5.53
CA THR A 128 2.82 -10.62 -6.43
C THR A 128 1.66 -9.85 -7.01
N ASN A 129 1.83 -8.54 -7.26
CA ASN A 129 0.81 -7.75 -7.93
C ASN A 129 0.62 -8.25 -9.39
N PRO A 130 -0.58 -8.73 -9.76
CA PRO A 130 -0.87 -9.27 -11.10
C PRO A 130 -0.58 -8.32 -12.27
N VAL A 131 -0.67 -7.01 -12.07
CA VAL A 131 -0.51 -5.99 -13.11
C VAL A 131 0.93 -5.48 -13.20
N VAL A 132 1.82 -5.96 -12.32
CA VAL A 132 3.25 -5.60 -12.21
C VAL A 132 3.50 -4.08 -12.32
N PRO A 133 3.49 -3.36 -11.19
CA PRO A 133 3.62 -1.91 -11.21
C PRO A 133 5.00 -1.45 -11.74
N ASN A 134 5.03 -0.27 -12.34
CA ASN A 134 6.29 0.35 -12.76
C ASN A 134 6.98 1.06 -11.60
N ARG A 135 6.21 1.39 -10.55
CA ARG A 135 6.68 2.02 -9.32
C ARG A 135 5.83 1.53 -8.17
N ALA A 136 6.43 1.22 -7.03
CA ALA A 136 5.66 0.93 -5.83
C ALA A 136 6.37 1.41 -4.57
N VAL A 137 5.56 1.78 -3.59
CA VAL A 137 5.99 1.91 -2.19
C VAL A 137 5.54 0.64 -1.47
N ILE A 138 6.51 -0.13 -0.97
CA ILE A 138 6.30 -1.40 -0.28
C ILE A 138 6.70 -1.26 1.18
N GLY A 139 5.73 -1.25 2.06
CA GLY A 139 5.92 -1.29 3.49
C GLY A 139 6.36 -2.65 4.02
N VAL A 140 7.29 -2.66 4.97
CA VAL A 140 7.68 -3.87 5.72
C VAL A 140 7.65 -3.61 7.23
N HIS A 141 7.15 -4.58 8.00
CA HIS A 141 7.03 -4.49 9.46
C HIS A 141 8.35 -4.76 10.22
N SER A 142 9.50 -4.71 9.54
CA SER A 142 10.81 -4.96 10.15
C SER A 142 11.94 -4.45 9.25
N LYS A 143 12.88 -3.71 9.85
CA LYS A 143 14.06 -3.18 9.15
C LYS A 143 14.92 -4.28 8.53
N ALA A 144 14.92 -5.50 9.10
CA ALA A 144 15.64 -6.64 8.55
C ALA A 144 15.04 -7.17 7.23
N LEU A 145 13.74 -6.94 6.99
CA LEU A 145 13.07 -7.33 5.75
C LEU A 145 13.38 -6.36 4.60
N GLY A 146 13.75 -5.11 4.89
CA GLY A 146 14.04 -4.08 3.91
C GLY A 146 15.02 -4.52 2.80
N PRO A 147 16.26 -4.90 3.14
CA PRO A 147 17.24 -5.38 2.17
C PRO A 147 16.79 -6.65 1.44
N VAL A 148 16.10 -7.56 2.15
CA VAL A 148 15.63 -8.84 1.60
C VAL A 148 14.57 -8.63 0.52
N MET A 149 13.62 -7.72 0.77
CA MET A 149 12.56 -7.37 -0.18
C MET A 149 13.12 -6.60 -1.37
N ALA A 150 14.04 -5.66 -1.15
CA ALA A 150 14.69 -4.91 -2.22
C ALA A 150 15.49 -5.84 -3.17
N GLU A 151 16.24 -6.80 -2.61
CA GLU A 151 16.97 -7.78 -3.42
C GLU A 151 16.02 -8.75 -4.13
N ALA A 152 14.91 -9.16 -3.49
CA ALA A 152 13.90 -9.99 -4.15
C ALA A 152 13.28 -9.27 -5.36
N LEU A 153 12.94 -7.99 -5.22
CA LEU A 153 12.43 -7.16 -6.32
C LEU A 153 13.44 -7.05 -7.46
N LYS A 154 14.73 -6.89 -7.13
CA LYS A 154 15.82 -6.85 -8.12
C LYS A 154 15.94 -8.17 -8.89
N ILE A 155 15.91 -9.31 -8.21
CA ILE A 155 15.94 -10.66 -8.82
C ILE A 155 14.73 -10.88 -9.73
N LEU A 156 13.55 -10.39 -9.33
CA LEU A 156 12.32 -10.43 -10.13
C LEU A 156 12.35 -9.50 -11.36
N GLY A 157 13.37 -8.63 -11.48
CA GLY A 157 13.54 -7.72 -12.61
C GLY A 157 12.80 -6.38 -12.47
N HIS A 158 12.22 -6.08 -11.30
CA HIS A 158 11.55 -4.81 -11.05
C HIS A 158 12.53 -3.62 -10.97
N ARG A 159 12.03 -2.40 -11.15
CA ARG A 159 12.79 -1.14 -11.14
C ARG A 159 11.93 -0.01 -10.57
N ASN A 160 12.55 0.96 -9.89
CA ASN A 160 11.89 2.09 -9.18
C ASN A 160 10.90 1.68 -8.09
N TYR A 161 11.32 0.80 -7.19
CA TYR A 161 10.54 0.40 -6.02
C TYR A 161 11.20 0.93 -4.76
N ALA A 162 10.41 1.51 -3.87
CA ALA A 162 10.86 1.92 -2.55
C ALA A 162 10.32 0.93 -1.52
N VAL A 163 11.21 0.16 -0.88
CA VAL A 163 10.83 -0.60 0.32
C VAL A 163 11.01 0.30 1.52
N VAL A 164 9.99 0.44 2.36
CA VAL A 164 9.97 1.38 3.49
C VAL A 164 9.67 0.69 4.81
N CYS A 165 10.25 1.20 5.88
CA CYS A 165 9.99 0.75 7.25
C CYS A 165 10.15 1.94 8.19
N GLY A 166 9.08 2.34 8.87
CA GLY A 166 9.15 3.35 9.93
C GLY A 166 10.10 2.92 11.04
N ASP A 167 10.66 3.88 11.77
CA ASP A 167 11.60 3.59 12.85
C ASP A 167 10.97 2.69 13.93
N GLU A 168 9.65 2.80 14.09
CA GLU A 168 8.76 2.04 14.95
C GLU A 168 8.46 0.62 14.44
N ASN A 169 9.10 0.19 13.36
CA ASN A 169 8.79 -1.02 12.59
C ASN A 169 7.40 -0.98 11.93
N LEU A 170 6.93 0.22 11.59
CA LEU A 170 5.71 0.46 10.84
C LEU A 170 5.90 0.08 9.37
N ASP A 171 4.93 -0.59 8.76
CA ASP A 171 4.98 -0.96 7.34
C ASP A 171 4.38 0.13 6.42
N GLU A 172 4.66 1.39 6.73
CA GLU A 172 4.28 2.59 5.97
C GLU A 172 5.41 3.63 6.12
N ILE A 173 5.38 4.73 5.35
CA ILE A 173 6.21 5.90 5.65
C ILE A 173 5.70 6.54 6.93
N SER A 174 6.45 6.43 8.02
CA SER A 174 6.03 6.87 9.35
C SER A 174 5.72 8.36 9.38
N ILE A 175 4.63 8.71 10.05
CA ILE A 175 4.28 10.10 10.41
C ILE A 175 4.87 10.53 11.76
N ALA A 176 5.36 9.58 12.57
CA ALA A 176 5.89 9.85 13.89
C ALA A 176 7.38 10.23 13.88
N GLY A 177 8.12 9.84 12.84
CA GLY A 177 9.55 10.07 12.79
C GLY A 177 10.20 9.56 11.50
N ASP A 178 11.44 9.11 11.64
CA ASP A 178 12.23 8.67 10.50
C ASP A 178 11.68 7.37 9.89
N THR A 179 11.82 7.24 8.58
CA THR A 179 11.51 6.04 7.81
C THR A 179 12.76 5.61 7.06
N HIS A 180 13.10 4.33 7.20
CA HIS A 180 14.17 3.69 6.44
C HIS A 180 13.68 3.32 5.05
N VAL A 181 14.45 3.67 4.02
CA VAL A 181 14.10 3.41 2.63
C VAL A 181 15.21 2.61 1.96
N TRP A 182 14.85 1.45 1.38
CA TRP A 182 15.67 0.70 0.45
C TRP A 182 15.09 0.88 -0.95
N HIS A 183 15.66 1.82 -1.70
CA HIS A 183 15.15 2.24 -3.00
C HIS A 183 15.88 1.50 -4.11
N LEU A 184 15.20 0.54 -4.74
CA LEU A 184 15.63 -0.08 -5.99
C LEU A 184 15.44 0.90 -7.14
N ARG A 185 16.54 1.50 -7.60
CA ARG A 185 16.55 2.50 -8.68
C ARG A 185 16.32 1.86 -10.05
N GLU A 186 16.03 2.71 -11.04
CA GLU A 186 15.96 2.34 -12.46
C GLU A 186 17.24 1.62 -12.95
N SER A 187 18.41 2.00 -12.43
CA SER A 187 19.69 1.35 -12.74
C SER A 187 19.81 -0.09 -12.24
N GLY A 188 18.93 -0.53 -11.32
CA GLY A 188 19.03 -1.81 -10.62
C GLY A 188 19.91 -1.79 -9.36
N ASN A 189 20.45 -0.62 -8.98
CA ASN A 189 21.12 -0.43 -7.70
C ASN A 189 20.07 -0.20 -6.58
N VAL A 190 20.41 -0.65 -5.37
CA VAL A 190 19.58 -0.40 -4.18
C VAL A 190 20.30 0.64 -3.34
N ASP A 191 19.70 1.82 -3.22
CA ASP A 191 20.17 2.87 -2.32
C ASP A 191 19.48 2.72 -0.96
N TYR A 192 20.21 3.05 0.10
CA TYR A 192 19.66 3.13 1.45
C TYR A 192 19.80 4.54 2.02
N TYR A 193 18.71 5.08 2.54
CA TYR A 193 18.65 6.39 3.20
C TYR A 193 17.45 6.46 4.15
N THR A 194 17.37 7.54 4.94
CA THR A 194 16.19 7.83 5.76
C THR A 194 15.45 9.05 5.23
N ILE A 195 14.13 9.06 5.44
CA ILE A 195 13.23 10.19 5.17
C ILE A 195 12.46 10.53 6.45
N ASN A 196 12.00 11.77 6.57
CA ASN A 196 11.27 12.26 7.73
C ASN A 196 10.10 13.16 7.27
N PRO A 197 8.89 13.04 7.87
CA PRO A 197 7.71 13.85 7.57
C PRO A 197 7.98 15.34 7.41
N GLU A 198 8.62 15.94 8.41
CA GLU A 198 8.81 17.38 8.47
C GLU A 198 9.90 17.83 7.50
N ARG A 199 11.08 17.19 7.60
CA ARG A 199 12.26 17.57 6.82
C ARG A 199 12.05 17.38 5.32
N ASP A 200 11.43 16.27 4.91
CA ASP A 200 11.40 15.86 3.51
C ASP A 200 10.10 16.19 2.80
N PHE A 201 8.97 16.31 3.53
CA PHE A 201 7.64 16.53 2.96
C PHE A 201 6.95 17.82 3.43
N GLY A 202 7.50 18.49 4.46
CA GLY A 202 6.85 19.64 5.10
C GLY A 202 5.55 19.27 5.81
N VAL A 203 5.42 18.01 6.23
CA VAL A 203 4.26 17.48 6.95
C VAL A 203 4.63 17.40 8.44
N PRO A 204 3.85 17.98 9.37
CA PRO A 204 4.13 17.87 10.80
C PRO A 204 4.25 16.41 11.25
N THR A 205 5.09 16.17 12.26
CA THR A 205 5.11 14.86 12.92
C THR A 205 3.90 14.68 13.84
N HIS A 206 3.36 13.47 13.87
CA HIS A 206 2.22 13.09 14.74
C HIS A 206 2.49 11.73 15.38
N PRO A 207 2.11 11.51 16.66
CA PRO A 207 2.20 10.19 17.24
C PRO A 207 1.27 9.20 16.51
N LEU A 208 1.72 7.95 16.32
CA LEU A 208 0.95 6.93 15.59
C LEU A 208 -0.45 6.68 16.19
N THR A 209 -0.63 6.94 17.49
CA THR A 209 -1.93 6.83 18.17
C THR A 209 -2.99 7.78 17.62
N GLU A 210 -2.61 8.92 17.04
CA GLU A 210 -3.54 9.86 16.42
C GLU A 210 -4.01 9.41 15.02
N ALA A 211 -3.35 8.39 14.46
CA ALA A 211 -3.74 7.76 13.20
C ALA A 211 -4.16 6.29 13.38
N ALA A 212 -4.58 5.92 14.59
CA ALA A 212 -5.10 4.59 14.88
C ALA A 212 -6.37 4.30 14.06
N GLY A 213 -6.47 3.07 13.57
CA GLY A 213 -7.69 2.56 12.93
C GLY A 213 -8.74 2.20 13.96
N SER A 214 -10.01 2.34 13.58
CA SER A 214 -11.15 2.06 14.45
C SER A 214 -12.08 1.01 13.84
N THR A 215 -13.39 1.13 14.07
CA THR A 215 -14.43 0.31 13.45
C THR A 215 -14.54 0.59 11.95
N LEU A 216 -15.11 -0.35 11.19
CA LEU A 216 -15.34 -0.17 9.75
C LEU A 216 -16.16 1.09 9.44
N GLU A 217 -17.22 1.36 10.20
CA GLU A 217 -18.08 2.53 10.01
C GLU A 217 -17.35 3.85 10.29
N GLU A 218 -16.51 3.89 11.34
CA GLU A 218 -15.70 5.06 11.65
C GLU A 218 -14.63 5.29 10.59
N ASN A 219 -13.90 4.24 10.17
CA ASN A 219 -12.91 4.35 9.10
C ASN A 219 -13.55 4.81 7.78
N LYS A 220 -14.73 4.30 7.44
CA LYS A 220 -15.51 4.74 6.27
C LYS A 220 -15.87 6.22 6.37
N ALA A 221 -16.36 6.67 7.53
CA ALA A 221 -16.72 8.07 7.74
C ALA A 221 -15.50 8.99 7.63
N THR A 222 -14.36 8.60 8.21
CA THR A 222 -13.08 9.32 8.09
C THR A 222 -12.63 9.40 6.63
N LEU A 223 -12.67 8.29 5.90
CA LEU A 223 -12.31 8.27 4.48
C LEU A 223 -13.20 9.22 3.66
N GLN A 224 -14.52 9.19 3.88
CA GLN A 224 -15.45 10.08 3.20
C GLN A 224 -15.22 11.56 3.52
N ARG A 225 -14.87 11.90 4.78
CA ARG A 225 -14.49 13.28 5.15
C ARG A 225 -13.20 13.71 4.48
N LEU A 226 -12.19 12.85 4.45
CA LEU A 226 -10.89 13.12 3.82
C LEU A 226 -11.05 13.35 2.31
N LEU A 227 -11.69 12.42 1.60
CA LEU A 227 -11.90 12.54 0.15
C LEU A 227 -12.88 13.66 -0.22
N GLY A 228 -13.78 14.04 0.70
CA GLY A 228 -14.74 15.12 0.51
C GLY A 228 -14.24 16.51 0.92
N ASN A 229 -12.99 16.64 1.38
CA ASN A 229 -12.43 17.87 1.96
C ASN A 229 -13.30 18.46 3.09
N LYS A 230 -13.77 17.59 3.99
CA LYS A 230 -14.61 17.92 5.17
C LYS A 230 -13.94 17.45 6.47
N LEU A 231 -12.62 17.63 6.54
CA LEU A 231 -11.80 17.19 7.67
C LEU A 231 -12.24 17.87 8.97
N ILE A 232 -12.22 17.09 10.06
CA ILE A 232 -12.29 17.60 11.43
C ILE A 232 -10.90 17.51 12.08
N ASP A 233 -10.71 18.13 13.25
CA ASP A 233 -9.41 18.14 13.93
C ASP A 233 -8.82 16.75 14.14
N GLY A 234 -9.65 15.74 14.45
CA GLY A 234 -9.23 14.35 14.61
C GLY A 234 -8.79 13.64 13.31
N ASP A 235 -9.01 14.23 12.13
CA ASP A 235 -8.61 13.64 10.85
C ASP A 235 -7.25 14.16 10.37
N VAL A 236 -6.67 15.18 11.03
CA VAL A 236 -5.47 15.90 10.56
C VAL A 236 -4.26 14.98 10.47
N ALA A 237 -4.00 14.19 11.51
CA ALA A 237 -2.90 13.21 11.52
C ALA A 237 -3.07 12.17 10.40
N ILE A 238 -4.29 11.68 10.18
CA ILE A 238 -4.59 10.71 9.11
C ILE A 238 -4.37 11.33 7.73
N ARG A 239 -4.83 12.57 7.49
CA ARG A 239 -4.57 13.31 6.25
C ARG A 239 -3.06 13.41 6.01
N ASP A 240 -2.33 13.87 7.01
CA ASP A 240 -0.89 14.07 6.91
C ASP A 240 -0.16 12.76 6.63
N PHE A 241 -0.63 11.66 7.20
CA PHE A 241 -0.02 10.35 7.03
C PHE A 241 -0.28 9.78 5.62
N VAL A 242 -1.48 10.04 5.08
CA VAL A 242 -1.81 9.78 3.67
C VAL A 242 -0.92 10.59 2.73
N LEU A 243 -0.67 11.87 3.03
CA LEU A 243 0.21 12.71 2.21
C LEU A 243 1.66 12.20 2.22
N ALA A 244 2.16 11.76 3.37
CA ALA A 244 3.53 11.25 3.52
C ALA A 244 3.80 10.00 2.66
N GLN A 245 2.79 9.16 2.36
CA GLN A 245 2.97 7.93 1.59
C GLN A 245 3.41 8.13 0.13
N SER A 246 3.25 9.33 -0.40
CA SER A 246 3.45 9.59 -1.83
C SER A 246 4.90 9.94 -2.20
N MET A 247 5.84 9.84 -1.24
CA MET A 247 7.23 10.30 -1.38
C MET A 247 7.28 11.81 -1.78
N LYS A 248 8.48 12.42 -1.85
CA LYS A 248 8.60 13.90 -1.80
C LYS A 248 7.87 14.61 -2.93
N GLU A 249 8.07 14.11 -4.15
CA GLU A 249 7.46 14.68 -5.36
C GLU A 249 5.95 14.40 -5.44
N GLY A 250 5.47 13.30 -4.84
CA GLY A 250 4.05 12.97 -4.80
C GLY A 250 3.27 13.72 -3.71
N ALA A 251 3.92 14.11 -2.61
CA ALA A 251 3.26 14.72 -1.46
C ALA A 251 2.60 16.06 -1.80
N GLU A 252 3.24 16.86 -2.66
CA GLU A 252 2.68 18.13 -3.13
C GLU A 252 1.43 17.94 -3.98
N ILE A 253 1.49 16.97 -4.90
CA ILE A 253 0.39 16.62 -5.80
C ILE A 253 -0.78 16.03 -5.00
N ALA A 254 -0.50 15.17 -4.02
CA ALA A 254 -1.50 14.60 -3.14
C ALA A 254 -2.20 15.67 -2.29
N ARG A 255 -1.45 16.67 -1.78
CA ARG A 255 -2.02 17.78 -0.99
C ARG A 255 -2.99 18.61 -1.81
N HIS A 256 -2.62 18.99 -3.03
CA HIS A 256 -3.51 19.69 -3.95
C HIS A 256 -4.76 18.87 -4.32
N THR A 257 -4.69 17.54 -4.24
CA THR A 257 -5.81 16.66 -4.55
C THR A 257 -6.81 16.57 -3.39
N ILE A 258 -6.33 16.51 -2.16
CA ILE A 258 -7.19 16.47 -0.95
C ILE A 258 -7.72 17.88 -0.62
N GLU A 259 -6.91 18.92 -0.83
CA GLU A 259 -7.22 20.31 -0.50
C GLU A 259 -7.24 21.19 -1.77
N PRO A 260 -8.18 20.98 -2.71
CA PRO A 260 -8.10 21.61 -4.02
C PRO A 260 -8.10 23.14 -3.99
N HIS A 261 -8.65 23.78 -2.94
CA HIS A 261 -8.65 25.25 -2.79
C HIS A 261 -8.59 25.71 -1.32
N ARG A 262 -7.39 26.13 -0.86
CA ARG A 262 -7.25 27.30 0.04
C ARG A 262 -6.62 28.43 -0.77
N ARG A 263 -7.44 29.19 -1.48
CA ARG A 263 -7.09 30.55 -1.94
C ARG A 263 -7.82 31.54 -1.05
#